data_AF-A0A5C6U767-F1
#
_entry.id   AF-A0A5C6U767-F1
#
_cell.length_a   1.000
_cell.length_b   1.000
_cell.length_c   1.000
_cell.angle_alpha   90.00
_cell.angle_beta   90.00
_cell.angle_gamma   90.00
#
_symmetry.space_group_name_H-M   'P 1'
#
loop_
_entity.id
_entity.type
_entity.pdbx_description
1 polymer ?
#
loop_
_entity_poly.entity_id
_entity_poly.type
_entity_poly.pdbx_seq_one_letter_code
_entity_poly.pdbx_strand_id
1 'polypeptide(L)'
;MNWSEISEVVLRALPHKPAPLTGNEIRFIRQQLDLTLKAFASFCEVSSHQAVMQWESRGDEPAKMNRATEIVLRARIVARVSPRVTISRVFEEVSRFGGGGGRDVQLWLVGGATEGWGYAYR
;
A
#
# COMPACT_ATOMS: atom_id res chain seq x y z
N MET A 1 -28.58 6.72 5.31
CA MET A 1 -27.15 6.90 4.96
C MET A 1 -26.56 5.50 4.87
N ASN A 2 -26.12 5.08 3.69
CA ASN A 2 -25.61 3.72 3.49
C ASN A 2 -24.11 3.69 3.82
N TRP A 3 -23.75 2.99 4.89
CA TRP A 3 -22.37 2.90 5.37
C TRP A 3 -21.44 2.20 4.37
N SER A 4 -21.94 1.26 3.56
CA SER A 4 -21.12 0.56 2.57
C SER A 4 -20.70 1.46 1.41
N GLU A 5 -21.60 2.32 0.94
CA GLU A 5 -21.32 3.28 -0.12
C GLU A 5 -20.25 4.29 0.33
N ILE A 6 -20.34 4.74 1.58
CA ILE A 6 -19.37 5.67 2.15
C ILE A 6 -18.01 4.99 2.30
N SER A 7 -17.97 3.75 2.81
CA SER A 7 -16.70 3.06 3.01
C SER A 7 -15.99 2.78 1.68
N GLU A 8 -16.74 2.49 0.62
CA GLU A 8 -16.20 2.33 -0.72
C GLU A 8 -15.60 3.63 -1.27
N VAL A 9 -16.29 4.76 -1.10
CA VAL A 9 -15.77 6.07 -1.50
C VAL A 9 -14.50 6.42 -0.74
N VAL A 10 -14.47 6.17 0.58
CA VAL A 10 -13.28 6.43 1.41
C VAL A 10 -12.12 5.52 0.97
N LEU A 11 -12.35 4.23 0.75
CA LEU A 11 -11.33 3.29 0.30
C LEU A 11 -10.72 3.71 -1.05
N ARG A 12 -11.52 4.28 -1.95
CA ARG A 12 -11.05 4.84 -3.24
C ARG A 12 -10.27 6.14 -3.07
N ALA A 13 -10.60 6.98 -2.08
CA ALA A 13 -9.96 8.28 -1.89
C ALA A 13 -8.61 8.18 -1.14
N LEU A 14 -8.48 7.27 -0.17
CA LEU A 14 -7.30 7.15 0.68
C LEU A 14 -5.96 7.03 -0.06
N PRO A 15 -5.83 6.27 -1.18
CA PRO A 15 -4.59 6.18 -1.92
C PRO A 15 -4.09 7.51 -2.48
N HIS A 16 -4.97 8.46 -2.72
CA HIS A 16 -4.67 9.76 -3.31
C HIS A 16 -4.54 10.88 -2.27
N LYS A 17 -4.80 10.59 -0.98
CA LYS A 17 -4.71 11.58 0.10
C LYS A 17 -3.31 12.22 0.12
N PRO A 18 -3.16 13.57 0.10
CA PRO A 18 -1.90 14.36 0.15
C PRO A 18 -1.23 14.44 1.57
N ALA A 19 -1.49 13.46 2.45
CA ALA A 19 -0.74 13.23 3.70
C ALA A 19 -0.45 11.73 3.94
N PRO A 20 0.56 11.36 4.77
CA PRO A 20 0.82 9.97 5.14
C PRO A 20 -0.41 9.28 5.70
N LEU A 21 -0.54 7.97 5.46
CA LEU A 21 -1.64 7.21 6.04
C LEU A 21 -1.51 7.11 7.57
N THR A 22 -2.62 7.30 8.29
CA THR A 22 -2.68 7.15 9.74
C THR A 22 -2.91 5.68 10.14
N GLY A 23 -2.70 5.36 11.41
CA GLY A 23 -2.99 4.01 11.92
C GLY A 23 -4.46 3.61 11.76
N ASN A 24 -5.39 4.54 12.00
CA ASN A 24 -6.82 4.34 11.82
C ASN A 24 -7.19 4.11 10.35
N GLU A 25 -6.56 4.83 9.42
CA GLU A 25 -6.76 4.62 7.99
C GLU A 25 -6.24 3.25 7.53
N ILE A 26 -5.09 2.80 8.04
CA ILE A 26 -4.58 1.45 7.76
C ILE A 26 -5.54 0.38 8.27
N ARG A 27 -6.01 0.52 9.51
CA ARG A 27 -6.97 -0.40 10.10
C ARG A 27 -8.25 -0.45 9.28
N PHE A 28 -8.75 0.73 8.87
CA PHE A 28 -9.91 0.85 8.00
C PHE A 28 -9.68 0.10 6.67
N ILE A 29 -8.58 0.38 5.96
CA ILE A 29 -8.26 -0.28 4.69
C ILE A 29 -8.22 -1.80 4.88
N ARG A 30 -7.51 -2.31 5.89
CA ARG A 30 -7.41 -3.75 6.15
C ARG A 30 -8.78 -4.39 6.37
N GLN A 31 -9.63 -3.75 7.17
CA GLN A 31 -10.98 -4.24 7.46
C GLN A 31 -11.89 -4.19 6.22
N GLN A 32 -11.82 -3.13 5.40
CA GLN A 32 -12.59 -3.03 4.16
C GLN A 32 -12.16 -4.05 3.11
N LEU A 33 -10.89 -4.47 3.12
CA LEU A 33 -10.38 -5.53 2.26
C LEU A 33 -10.60 -6.94 2.81
N ASP A 34 -11.21 -7.06 4.00
CA ASP A 34 -11.41 -8.32 4.73
C ASP A 34 -10.11 -9.13 4.91
N LEU A 35 -9.02 -8.44 5.27
CA LEU A 35 -7.70 -9.04 5.44
C LEU A 35 -7.35 -9.25 6.92
N THR A 36 -6.81 -10.42 7.24
CA THR A 36 -6.13 -10.66 8.53
C THR A 36 -4.86 -9.83 8.61
N LEU A 37 -4.31 -9.61 9.82
CA LEU A 37 -3.01 -8.91 9.98
C LEU A 37 -1.89 -9.56 9.15
N LYS A 38 -1.87 -10.89 9.07
CA LYS A 38 -0.88 -11.65 8.29
C LYS A 38 -1.10 -11.46 6.79
N ALA A 39 -2.34 -11.57 6.32
CA ALA A 39 -2.66 -11.36 4.91
C ALA A 39 -2.37 -9.91 4.48
N PHE A 40 -2.63 -8.94 5.36
CA PHE A 40 -2.33 -7.54 5.11
C PHE A 40 -0.83 -7.25 5.08
N ALA A 41 -0.04 -7.90 5.93
CA ALA A 41 1.43 -7.83 5.86
C ALA A 41 1.94 -8.34 4.50
N SER A 42 1.47 -9.49 4.03
CA SER A 42 1.78 -10.00 2.69
C SER A 42 1.27 -9.07 1.58
N PHE A 43 0.10 -8.45 1.78
CA PHE A 43 -0.45 -7.44 0.89
C PHE A 43 0.43 -6.18 0.80
N CYS A 44 1.18 -5.84 1.85
CA CYS A 44 2.12 -4.72 1.86
C CYS A 44 3.57 -5.12 1.54
N GLU A 45 3.82 -6.38 1.15
CA GLU A 45 5.16 -6.92 0.93
C GLU A 45 6.09 -6.81 2.15
N VAL A 46 5.52 -6.93 3.36
CA VAL A 46 6.29 -6.97 4.61
C VAL A 46 6.21 -8.33 5.27
N SER A 47 7.33 -8.76 5.87
CA SER A 47 7.48 -10.12 6.39
C SER A 47 6.76 -10.36 7.73
N SER A 48 6.40 -9.31 8.46
CA SER A 48 5.89 -9.42 9.84
C SER A 48 4.54 -8.73 10.03
N HIS A 49 3.56 -9.49 10.54
CA HIS A 49 2.26 -8.96 10.98
C HIS A 49 2.38 -8.00 12.17
N GLN A 50 3.49 -8.06 12.93
CA GLN A 50 3.77 -7.12 14.02
C GLN A 50 3.97 -5.69 13.52
N ALA A 51 4.51 -5.52 12.31
CA ALA A 51 4.63 -4.20 11.68
C ALA A 51 3.25 -3.57 11.48
N VAL A 52 2.27 -4.35 11.00
CA VAL A 52 0.88 -3.91 10.83
C VAL A 52 0.26 -3.52 12.16
N MET A 53 0.46 -4.31 13.21
CA MET A 53 -0.03 -3.97 14.56
C MET A 53 0.55 -2.64 15.07
N GLN A 54 1.85 -2.40 14.85
CA GLN A 54 2.50 -1.14 15.23
C GLN A 54 2.03 0.05 14.40
N TRP A 55 1.66 -0.16 13.13
CA TRP A 55 1.09 0.90 12.31
C TRP A 55 -0.32 1.26 12.80
N GLU A 56 -1.18 0.26 13.02
CA GLU A 56 -2.56 0.47 13.47
C GLU A 56 -2.65 1.06 14.87
N SER A 57 -1.71 0.74 15.77
CA SER A 57 -1.70 1.25 17.15
C SER A 57 -1.46 2.77 17.24
N ARG A 58 -1.05 3.42 16.14
CA ARG A 58 -0.81 4.87 16.10
C ARG A 58 -2.10 5.70 16.00
N GLY A 59 -3.26 5.09 15.76
CA GLY A 59 -4.53 5.83 15.72
C GLY A 59 -4.52 6.92 14.65
N ASP A 60 -4.78 8.17 15.04
CA ASP A 60 -4.82 9.32 14.11
C ASP A 60 -3.43 9.87 13.73
N GLU A 61 -2.37 9.36 14.35
CA GLU A 61 -0.99 9.73 14.00
C GLU A 61 -0.52 9.02 12.72
N PRO A 62 0.43 9.61 11.96
CA PRO A 62 1.04 8.96 10.80
C PRO A 62 1.59 7.58 11.16
N ALA A 63 1.26 6.57 10.36
CA ALA A 63 1.62 5.17 10.59
C ALA A 63 3.13 4.89 10.61
N LYS A 64 3.93 5.82 10.08
CA LYS A 64 5.39 5.73 9.91
C LYS A 64 5.85 4.46 9.17
N MET A 65 5.12 4.10 8.12
CA MET A 65 5.56 3.09 7.17
C MET A 65 6.80 3.56 6.41
N ASN A 66 7.62 2.63 5.91
CA ASN A 66 8.61 2.98 4.90
C ASN A 66 7.88 3.53 3.65
N ARG A 67 8.41 4.59 3.02
CA ARG A 67 7.84 5.22 1.83
C ARG A 67 7.53 4.21 0.72
N ALA A 68 8.44 3.26 0.47
CA ALA A 68 8.23 2.22 -0.54
C ALA A 68 7.01 1.34 -0.22
N THR A 69 6.86 0.93 1.05
CA THR A 69 5.73 0.15 1.53
C THR A 69 4.42 0.92 1.39
N GLU A 70 4.41 2.21 1.72
CA GLU A 70 3.20 3.04 1.57
C GLU A 70 2.81 3.21 0.09
N ILE A 71 3.78 3.40 -0.81
CA ILE A 71 3.53 3.46 -2.26
C ILE A 71 2.94 2.14 -2.77
N VAL A 72 3.51 1.00 -2.38
CA VAL A 72 2.99 -0.33 -2.76
C VAL A 72 1.58 -0.55 -2.23
N LEU A 73 1.32 -0.21 -0.97
CA LEU A 73 -0.02 -0.29 -0.37
C LEU A 73 -1.03 0.52 -1.17
N ARG A 74 -0.74 1.81 -1.40
CA ARG A 74 -1.60 2.71 -2.18
C ARG A 74 -1.83 2.17 -3.59
N ALA A 75 -0.78 1.66 -4.24
CA ALA A 75 -0.90 1.11 -5.59
C ALA A 75 -1.80 -0.12 -5.67
N ARG A 76 -1.66 -1.04 -4.71
CA ARG A 76 -2.48 -2.25 -4.64
C ARG A 76 -3.95 -1.94 -4.28
N ILE A 77 -4.22 -0.92 -3.47
CA ILE A 77 -5.60 -0.48 -3.20
C ILE A 77 -6.27 0.00 -4.49
N VAL A 78 -5.61 0.87 -5.27
CA VAL A 78 -6.16 1.36 -6.55
C VAL A 78 -6.38 0.21 -7.53
N ALA A 79 -5.43 -0.72 -7.65
CA ALA A 79 -5.60 -1.90 -8.49
C ALA A 79 -6.78 -2.79 -8.03
N ARG A 80 -7.02 -2.88 -6.72
CA ARG A 80 -8.11 -3.67 -6.13
C ARG A 80 -9.48 -3.05 -6.35
N VAL A 81 -9.60 -1.72 -6.25
CA VAL A 81 -10.87 -0.99 -6.42
C VAL A 81 -11.18 -0.63 -7.87
N SER A 82 -10.16 -0.58 -8.74
CA SER A 82 -10.29 -0.24 -10.16
C SER A 82 -9.55 -1.26 -11.04
N PRO A 83 -10.14 -2.44 -11.30
CA PRO A 83 -9.48 -3.53 -12.03
C PRO A 83 -9.15 -3.21 -13.50
N ARG A 84 -9.68 -2.10 -14.04
CA ARG A 84 -9.34 -1.60 -15.38
C ARG A 84 -8.06 -0.73 -15.42
N VAL A 85 -7.43 -0.46 -14.28
CA VAL A 85 -6.23 0.38 -14.19
C VAL A 85 -4.99 -0.51 -14.01
N THR A 86 -4.03 -0.40 -14.94
CA THR A 86 -2.77 -1.14 -14.86
C THR A 86 -1.90 -0.62 -13.72
N ILE A 87 -1.24 -1.54 -12.99
CA ILE A 87 -0.39 -1.22 -11.83
C ILE A 87 0.65 -0.11 -12.15
N SER A 88 1.25 -0.11 -13.34
CA SER A 88 2.23 0.90 -13.76
C SER A 88 1.66 2.33 -13.78
N ARG A 89 0.42 2.49 -14.27
CA ARG A 89 -0.28 3.78 -14.29
C ARG A 89 -0.57 4.27 -12.87
N VAL A 90 -0.91 3.33 -11.98
CA VAL A 90 -1.13 3.64 -10.57
C VAL A 90 0.17 4.08 -9.89
N PHE A 91 1.28 3.38 -10.16
CA PHE A 91 2.58 3.74 -9.60
C PHE A 91 2.98 5.17 -9.95
N GLU A 92 2.76 5.63 -11.19
CA GLU A 92 3.03 7.02 -11.59
C GLU A 92 2.18 8.03 -10.80
N GLU A 93 0.89 7.72 -10.60
CA GLU A 93 -0.04 8.60 -9.89
C GLU A 93 0.32 8.70 -8.39
N VAL A 94 0.59 7.57 -7.75
CA VAL A 94 0.94 7.48 -6.33
C VAL A 94 2.34 8.03 -6.07
N SER A 95 3.31 7.85 -6.97
CA SER A 95 4.70 8.30 -6.73
C SER A 95 4.85 9.82 -6.70
N ARG A 96 3.87 10.56 -7.25
CA ARG A 96 3.80 12.03 -7.18
C ARG A 96 3.41 12.54 -5.79
N PHE A 97 3.02 11.65 -4.89
CA PHE A 97 2.76 11.95 -3.50
C PHE A 97 4.07 12.18 -2.73
N GLY A 98 4.41 13.45 -2.46
CA GLY A 98 5.60 13.84 -1.71
C GLY A 98 5.26 14.43 -0.34
N GLY A 99 5.55 13.69 0.73
CA GLY A 99 5.72 14.20 2.08
C GLY A 99 7.20 14.08 2.48
N GLY A 100 7.83 15.19 2.87
CA GLY A 100 9.27 15.30 3.07
C GLY A 100 9.85 14.29 4.06
N GLY A 101 10.98 13.69 3.67
CA GLY A 101 11.82 12.88 4.56
C GLY A 101 11.86 11.38 4.23
N GLY A 102 12.34 11.02 3.04
CA GLY A 102 12.65 9.63 2.73
C GLY A 102 13.44 9.53 1.43
N ARG A 103 14.64 8.92 1.51
CA ARG A 103 15.60 8.74 0.41
C ARG A 103 14.86 8.37 -0.89
N ASP A 104 15.23 9.04 -1.98
CA ASP A 104 14.75 8.69 -3.31
C ASP A 104 15.18 7.27 -3.64
N VAL A 105 14.21 6.36 -3.69
CA VAL A 105 14.43 5.01 -4.17
C VAL A 105 14.07 5.04 -5.65
N GLN A 106 15.08 5.09 -6.52
CA GLN A 106 14.91 4.71 -7.92
C GLN A 106 14.61 3.21 -7.97
N LEU A 107 13.32 2.86 -8.08
CA LEU A 107 12.87 1.49 -8.33
C LEU A 107 12.82 1.27 -9.84
N TRP A 108 13.79 0.52 -10.35
CA TRP A 108 13.81 0.08 -11.73
C TRP A 108 12.68 -0.94 -11.96
N LEU A 109 11.76 -0.60 -12.88
CA LEU A 109 10.76 -1.54 -13.39
C LEU A 109 11.47 -2.57 -14.27
N VAL A 110 11.78 -3.76 -13.72
CA VAL A 110 12.13 -4.92 -14.54
C VAL A 110 10.83 -5.51 -15.08
N GLY A 111 10.38 -4.97 -16.21
CA GLY A 111 9.35 -5.58 -17.05
C GLY A 111 9.93 -6.79 -17.77
N GLY A 112 9.33 -7.96 -17.55
CA GLY A 112 9.89 -9.26 -17.92
C GLY A 112 10.14 -9.49 -19.41
N ALA A 113 11.26 -10.17 -19.67
CA ALA A 113 11.42 -11.09 -20.78
C ALA A 113 11.95 -12.41 -20.20
N THR A 114 11.44 -13.50 -20.74
CA THR A 114 11.80 -14.89 -20.47
C THR A 114 13.31 -15.12 -20.39
N GLU A 115 13.78 -15.77 -19.32
CA GLU A 115 14.88 -16.78 -19.31
C GLU A 115 15.23 -17.13 -17.86
N GLY A 116 15.12 -18.41 -17.52
CA GLY A 116 15.28 -18.90 -16.16
C GLY A 116 16.73 -19.08 -15.75
N TRP A 117 17.06 -18.80 -14.49
CA TRP A 117 18.29 -19.27 -13.84
C TRP A 117 18.03 -19.47 -12.34
N GLY A 118 18.46 -20.63 -11.83
CA GLY A 118 18.35 -21.02 -10.42
C GLY A 118 19.36 -20.28 -9.54
N TYR A 119 19.04 -20.20 -8.25
CA TYR A 119 19.91 -19.60 -7.25
C TYR A 119 20.81 -20.68 -6.63
N ALA A 120 22.11 -20.61 -6.92
CA ALA A 120 23.15 -21.26 -6.12
C ALA A 120 23.58 -20.30 -5.02
N TYR A 121 23.46 -20.73 -3.75
CA TYR A 121 24.10 -20.05 -2.63
C TYR A 121 25.52 -20.56 -2.47
N ARG A 122 26.46 -19.64 -2.28
CA ARG A 122 27.77 -19.91 -1.68
C ARG A 122 27.91 -19.07 -0.42
#